data_AF-A0A6V7TKT5-F1
#
_entry.id   AF-A0A6V7TKT5-F1
#
_cell.length_a   1.000
_cell.length_b   1.000
_cell.length_c   1.000
_cell.angle_alpha   90.00
_cell.angle_beta   90.00
_cell.angle_gamma   90.00
#
_symmetry.space_group_name_H-M   'P 1'
#
loop_
_entity.id
_entity.type
_entity.pdbx_description
1 polymer ?
#
loop_
_entity_poly.entity_id
_entity_poly.type
_entity_poly.pdbx_seq_one_letter_code
_entity_poly.pdbx_strand_id
1 'polypeptide(L)'
;MFKRLITFHRQVRISSLAVASFNVFVFGVSGIYLIEKINQWRMKKIEHYKEAVEILLEHEEVGNLLGKPFMVGNADVYDRENNYVGKIESKFLIPLFGANCDGYLNVFAKRENNLSEFLLEN
;
A
#
# COMPACT_ATOMS: atom_id res chain seq x y z
N MET A 1 17.77 52.19 19.65
CA MET A 1 16.54 51.99 18.86
C MET A 1 16.75 51.05 17.66
N PHE A 2 17.74 51.32 16.78
CA PHE A 2 18.04 50.50 15.60
C PHE A 2 18.30 48.99 15.84
N LYS A 3 19.05 48.61 16.87
CA LYS A 3 19.32 47.19 17.18
C LYS A 3 18.04 46.37 17.42
N ARG A 4 17.04 46.93 18.12
CA ARG A 4 15.75 46.25 18.38
C ARG A 4 14.94 46.03 17.10
N LEU A 5 15.01 46.96 16.15
CA LEU A 5 14.30 46.89 14.87
C LEU A 5 14.87 45.78 13.96
N ILE A 6 16.19 45.63 13.95
CA ILE A 6 16.89 44.57 13.20
C ILE A 6 16.59 43.19 13.81
N THR A 7 16.61 43.07 15.15
CA THR A 7 16.27 41.81 15.83
C THR A 7 14.81 41.42 15.58
N PHE A 8 13.88 42.38 15.62
CA PHE A 8 12.47 42.14 15.32
C PHE A 8 12.26 41.65 13.88
N HIS A 9 12.87 42.32 12.88
CA HIS A 9 12.77 41.89 11.48
C HIS A 9 13.34 40.49 11.25
N ARG A 10 14.47 40.17 11.90
CA ARG A 10 15.08 38.83 11.84
C ARG A 10 14.16 37.78 12.47
N GLN A 11 13.55 38.08 13.60
CA GLN A 11 12.64 37.15 14.29
C GLN A 11 11.39 36.87 13.46
N VAL A 12 10.78 37.89 12.86
CA VAL A 12 9.61 37.72 11.96
C VAL A 12 9.97 36.86 10.74
N ARG A 13 11.14 37.08 10.11
CA ARG A 13 11.60 36.26 8.97
C ARG A 13 11.84 34.79 9.35
N ILE A 14 12.43 34.54 10.51
CA ILE A 14 12.67 33.18 11.00
C ILE A 14 11.33 32.49 11.29
N SER A 15 10.40 33.16 11.96
CA SER A 15 9.07 32.62 12.23
C SER A 15 8.29 32.32 10.95
N SER A 16 8.31 33.20 9.95
CA SER A 16 7.63 32.96 8.67
C SER A 16 8.26 31.79 7.91
N LEU A 17 9.59 31.66 7.93
CA LEU A 17 10.29 30.54 7.30
C LEU A 17 9.96 29.22 8.01
N ALA A 18 9.93 29.22 9.34
CA ALA A 18 9.57 28.04 10.13
C ALA A 18 8.14 27.58 9.82
N VAL A 19 7.17 28.51 9.79
CA VAL A 19 5.78 28.20 9.42
C VAL A 19 5.68 27.66 8.00
N ALA A 20 6.37 28.27 7.03
CA ALA A 20 6.40 27.78 5.66
C ALA A 20 6.98 26.35 5.56
N SER A 21 8.10 26.10 6.25
CA SER A 21 8.74 24.77 6.25
C SER A 21 7.87 23.70 6.90
N PHE A 22 7.17 24.03 7.99
CA PHE A 22 6.26 23.11 8.66
C PHE A 22 5.09 22.73 7.75
N ASN A 23 4.49 23.72 7.07
CA ASN A 23 3.41 23.47 6.13
C ASN A 23 3.87 22.55 4.97
N VAL A 24 5.02 22.84 4.34
CA VAL A 24 5.55 21.98 3.26
C VAL A 24 5.79 20.55 3.74
N PHE A 25 6.33 20.38 4.96
CA PHE A 25 6.53 19.06 5.54
C PHE A 25 5.21 18.31 5.74
N VAL A 26 4.22 18.94 6.37
CA VAL A 26 2.91 18.34 6.65
C VAL A 26 2.19 17.95 5.34
N PHE A 27 2.15 18.84 4.35
CA PHE A 27 1.54 18.55 3.06
C PHE A 27 2.32 17.47 2.28
N GLY A 28 3.65 17.50 2.31
CA GLY A 28 4.49 16.50 1.66
C GLY A 28 4.27 15.09 2.20
N VAL A 29 4.33 14.92 3.53
CA VAL A 29 4.12 13.62 4.18
C VAL A 29 2.70 13.11 3.94
N SER A 30 1.70 13.99 4.07
CA SER A 30 0.30 13.63 3.81
C SER A 30 0.08 13.19 2.36
N GLY A 31 0.73 13.86 1.40
CA GLY A 31 0.66 13.50 -0.01
C GLY A 31 1.20 12.11 -0.30
N ILE A 32 2.37 11.76 0.26
CA ILE A 32 2.98 10.44 0.11
C ILE A 32 2.05 9.36 0.67
N TYR A 33 1.53 9.56 1.88
CA TYR A 33 0.60 8.63 2.52
C TYR A 33 -0.69 8.41 1.69
N LEU A 34 -1.24 9.47 1.10
CA LEU A 34 -2.42 9.35 0.24
C LEU A 34 -2.12 8.56 -1.03
N ILE A 35 -0.95 8.77 -1.65
CA ILE A 35 -0.54 8.03 -2.85
C ILE A 35 -0.42 6.53 -2.55
N GLU A 36 0.22 6.17 -1.44
CA GLU A 36 0.32 4.79 -0.98
C GLU A 36 -1.08 4.18 -0.81
N LYS A 37 -1.96 4.88 -0.09
CA LYS A 37 -3.33 4.40 0.15
C LYS A 37 -4.11 4.23 -1.16
N ILE A 38 -3.99 5.16 -2.11
CA ILE A 38 -4.65 5.05 -3.40
C ILE A 38 -4.17 3.82 -4.16
N ASN A 39 -2.86 3.57 -4.19
CA ASN A 39 -2.29 2.41 -4.87
C ASN A 39 -2.76 1.10 -4.26
N GLN A 40 -2.81 1.02 -2.93
CA GLN A 40 -3.36 -0.14 -2.21
C GLN A 40 -4.84 -0.38 -2.57
N TRP A 41 -5.65 0.69 -2.62
CA TRP A 41 -7.05 0.60 -3.03
C TRP A 41 -7.21 0.13 -4.48
N ARG A 42 -6.31 0.55 -5.39
CA ARG A 42 -6.32 0.09 -6.78
C ARG A 42 -6.00 -1.39 -6.89
N MET A 43 -5.04 -1.90 -6.11
CA MET A 43 -4.74 -3.34 -6.06
C MET A 43 -5.92 -4.16 -5.56
N LYS A 44 -6.58 -3.73 -4.47
CA LYS A 44 -7.75 -4.43 -3.91
C LYS A 44 -8.97 -4.44 -4.83
N LYS A 45 -9.00 -3.59 -5.86
CA LYS A 45 -10.07 -3.57 -6.88
C LYS A 45 -9.84 -4.55 -8.03
N ILE A 46 -8.66 -5.17 -8.10
CA ILE A 46 -8.35 -6.13 -9.15
C ILE A 46 -9.12 -7.42 -8.87
N GLU A 47 -9.84 -7.93 -9.88
CA GLU A 47 -10.78 -9.04 -9.71
C GLU A 47 -10.11 -10.32 -9.23
N HIS A 48 -9.01 -10.75 -9.87
CA HIS A 48 -8.27 -11.94 -9.44
C HIS A 48 -7.61 -11.80 -8.06
N TYR A 49 -7.30 -10.57 -7.60
CA TYR A 49 -6.87 -10.35 -6.22
C TYR A 49 -8.03 -10.62 -5.25
N LYS A 50 -9.21 -10.09 -5.56
CA LYS A 50 -10.40 -10.26 -4.73
C LYS A 50 -10.82 -11.73 -4.67
N GLU A 51 -10.85 -12.40 -5.81
CA GLU A 51 -11.18 -13.82 -5.92
C GLU A 51 -10.21 -14.70 -5.13
N ALA A 52 -8.89 -14.46 -5.25
CA ALA A 52 -7.90 -15.21 -4.48
C ALA A 52 -8.05 -15.04 -2.97
N VAL A 53 -8.40 -13.83 -2.50
CA VAL A 53 -8.67 -13.58 -1.08
C VAL A 53 -9.98 -14.22 -0.63
N GLU A 54 -11.03 -14.22 -1.45
CA GLU A 54 -12.28 -14.91 -1.15
C GLU A 54 -12.07 -16.43 -1.01
N ILE A 55 -11.36 -17.06 -1.96
CA ILE A 55 -10.99 -18.48 -1.89
C ILE A 55 -10.22 -18.79 -0.60
N LEU A 56 -9.25 -17.94 -0.23
CA LEU A 56 -8.47 -18.10 0.99
C LEU A 56 -9.35 -18.04 2.25
N LEU A 57 -10.32 -17.13 2.29
CA LEU A 57 -11.22 -16.94 3.44
C LEU A 57 -12.20 -18.10 3.61
N GLU A 58 -12.61 -18.73 2.51
CA GLU A 58 -13.50 -19.90 2.52
C GLU A 58 -12.78 -21.19 2.92
N HIS A 59 -11.46 -21.27 2.74
CA HIS A 59 -10.69 -22.48 3.01
C HIS A 59 -10.46 -22.71 4.51
N GLU A 60 -11.19 -23.67 5.10
CA GLU A 60 -11.12 -23.93 6.56
C GLU A 60 -9.72 -24.33 7.05
N GLU A 61 -8.95 -25.07 6.25
CA GLU A 61 -7.59 -25.49 6.62
C GLU A 61 -6.65 -24.29 6.82
N VAL A 62 -6.80 -23.24 6.01
CA VAL A 62 -6.00 -22.02 6.14
C VAL A 62 -6.33 -21.32 7.44
N GLY A 63 -7.62 -21.25 7.79
CA GLY A 63 -8.06 -20.70 9.06
C GLY A 63 -7.57 -21.51 10.27
N ASN A 64 -7.46 -22.83 10.14
CA ASN A 64 -6.92 -23.70 11.20
C ASN A 64 -5.41 -23.53 11.36
N LEU A 65 -4.68 -23.36 10.25
CA LEU A 65 -3.23 -23.14 10.26
C LEU A 65 -2.86 -21.75 10.82
N LEU A 66 -3.40 -20.68 10.23
CA LEU A 66 -3.13 -19.29 10.63
C LEU A 66 -3.72 -18.96 12.01
N GLY A 67 -4.83 -19.61 12.38
CA GLY A 67 -5.62 -19.31 13.57
C GLY A 67 -6.64 -18.21 13.30
N LYS A 68 -7.94 -18.56 13.36
CA LYS A 68 -9.04 -17.60 13.23
C LYS A 68 -9.13 -16.72 14.50
N PRO A 69 -9.33 -15.40 14.39
CA PRO A 69 -9.38 -14.61 13.16
C PRO A 69 -7.97 -14.31 12.61
N PHE A 70 -7.83 -14.31 11.28
CA PHE A 70 -6.62 -13.86 10.60
C PHE A 70 -6.90 -12.59 9.78
N MET A 71 -5.86 -11.77 9.58
CA MET A 71 -5.91 -10.51 8.87
C MET A 71 -5.14 -10.62 7.55
N VAL A 72 -5.75 -10.14 6.47
CA VAL A 72 -5.08 -9.98 5.17
C VAL A 72 -4.38 -8.62 5.15
N GLY A 73 -3.06 -8.64 5.03
CA GLY A 73 -2.23 -7.45 4.96
C GLY A 73 -2.24 -6.79 3.60
N ASN A 74 -1.52 -5.68 3.50
CA ASN A 74 -1.35 -4.95 2.25
C ASN A 74 -0.11 -5.47 1.52
N ALA A 75 -0.25 -5.81 0.24
CA ALA A 75 0.88 -6.16 -0.62
C ALA A 75 1.76 -4.92 -0.87
N ASP A 76 3.07 -5.10 -0.99
CA ASP A 76 3.97 -3.99 -1.28
C ASP A 76 3.87 -3.60 -2.76
N VAL A 77 3.32 -2.42 -3.04
CA VAL A 77 3.15 -1.91 -4.42
C VAL A 77 4.49 -1.54 -5.06
N TYR A 78 5.53 -1.28 -4.26
CA TYR A 78 6.82 -0.85 -4.76
C TYR A 78 7.73 -2.03 -5.14
N ASP A 79 7.44 -3.22 -4.62
CA ASP A 79 8.12 -4.46 -5.01
C ASP A 79 7.59 -4.97 -6.36
N ARG A 80 8.22 -4.52 -7.45
CA ARG A 80 7.86 -4.93 -8.81
C ARG A 80 8.31 -6.34 -9.17
N GLU A 81 9.16 -6.99 -8.37
CA GLU A 81 9.61 -8.35 -8.63
C GLU A 81 8.56 -9.37 -8.19
N ASN A 82 7.86 -9.07 -7.09
CA ASN A 82 6.82 -9.95 -6.55
C ASN A 82 5.40 -9.42 -6.74
N ASN A 83 5.21 -8.12 -6.93
CA ASN A 83 3.91 -7.49 -7.12
C ASN A 83 3.88 -6.69 -8.42
N TYR A 84 3.36 -7.30 -9.48
CA TYR A 84 3.20 -6.62 -10.76
C TYR A 84 2.00 -7.13 -11.54
N VAL A 85 1.41 -6.23 -12.33
CA VAL A 85 0.39 -6.54 -13.32
C VAL A 85 0.98 -6.28 -14.68
N GLY A 86 1.35 -7.35 -15.37
CA GLY A 86 1.90 -7.31 -16.72
C GLY A 86 0.80 -7.29 -17.78
N LYS A 87 1.22 -7.39 -19.04
CA LYS A 87 0.29 -7.49 -20.17
C LYS A 87 -0.36 -8.87 -20.28
N ILE A 88 0.29 -9.93 -19.81
CA ILE A 88 -0.11 -11.32 -20.02
C ILE A 88 -0.23 -12.04 -18.67
N GLU A 89 0.61 -11.70 -17.71
CA GLU A 89 0.66 -12.32 -16.39
C GLU A 89 0.58 -11.25 -15.30
N SER A 90 0.10 -11.66 -14.14
CA SER A 90 -0.01 -10.86 -12.93
C SER A 90 0.46 -11.70 -11.75
N LYS A 91 1.21 -11.09 -10.85
CA LYS A 91 1.74 -11.73 -9.66
C LYS A 91 1.53 -10.82 -8.46
N PHE A 92 1.03 -11.38 -7.36
CA PHE A 92 0.94 -10.70 -6.07
C PHE A 92 1.42 -11.59 -4.93
N LEU A 93 2.18 -10.99 -4.02
CA LEU A 93 2.59 -11.54 -2.74
C LEU A 93 1.84 -10.79 -1.63
N ILE A 94 0.81 -11.45 -1.08
CA ILE A 94 -0.08 -10.86 -0.09
C ILE A 94 0.29 -11.39 1.30
N PRO A 95 0.72 -10.55 2.24
CA PRO A 95 1.02 -10.99 3.59
C PRO A 95 -0.27 -11.35 4.35
N LEU A 96 -0.21 -12.42 5.13
CA LEU A 96 -1.28 -12.92 5.99
C LEU A 96 -0.79 -12.95 7.43
N PHE A 97 -1.62 -12.44 8.35
CA PHE A 97 -1.29 -12.36 9.77
C PHE A 97 -2.32 -13.14 10.57
N GLY A 98 -1.88 -14.21 11.23
CA GLY A 98 -2.73 -15.10 12.01
C GLY A 98 -2.41 -15.05 13.49
N ALA A 99 -3.29 -15.60 14.32
CA ALA A 99 -3.01 -15.74 15.75
C ALA A 99 -1.89 -16.77 16.05
N ASN A 100 -1.76 -17.80 15.21
CA ASN A 100 -0.81 -18.89 15.38
C ASN A 100 0.45 -18.68 14.52
N CYS A 101 0.27 -18.29 13.25
CA CYS A 101 1.38 -18.07 12.34
C CYS A 101 1.06 -16.97 11.32
N ASP A 102 2.14 -16.35 10.85
CA ASP A 102 2.14 -15.42 9.72
C ASP A 102 2.57 -16.16 8.46
N GLY A 103 2.08 -15.70 7.30
CA GLY A 103 2.37 -16.32 6.03
C GLY A 103 2.24 -15.35 4.86
N TYR A 104 2.44 -15.89 3.66
CA TYR A 104 2.26 -15.15 2.42
C TYR A 104 1.42 -15.96 1.45
N LEU A 105 0.44 -15.31 0.83
CA LEU A 105 -0.32 -15.84 -0.28
C LEU A 105 0.32 -15.35 -1.58
N ASN A 106 0.79 -16.29 -2.39
CA ASN A 106 1.22 -16.02 -3.75
C ASN A 106 0.02 -16.19 -4.68
N VAL A 107 -0.38 -15.11 -5.34
CA VAL A 107 -1.43 -15.10 -6.35
C VAL A 107 -0.79 -14.93 -7.71
N PHE A 108 -0.95 -15.93 -8.57
CA PHE A 108 -0.53 -15.87 -9.97
C PHE A 108 -1.78 -15.88 -10.85
N ALA A 109 -1.83 -14.99 -11.82
CA ALA A 109 -2.89 -14.97 -12.80
C ALA A 109 -2.33 -14.76 -14.20
N LYS A 110 -2.90 -15.46 -15.18
CA LYS A 110 -2.53 -15.37 -16.59
C LYS A 110 -3.74 -15.04 -17.44
N ARG A 111 -3.51 -14.35 -18.55
CA ARG A 111 -4.49 -14.08 -19.58
C ARG A 111 -3.89 -14.27 -20.96
N GLU A 112 -4.70 -14.75 -21.89
CA GLU A 112 -4.24 -14.99 -23.27
C GLU A 112 -4.01 -13.69 -24.04
N ASN A 113 -4.85 -12.68 -23.79
CA ASN A 113 -4.79 -11.43 -24.52
C ASN A 113 -5.05 -10.22 -23.61
N ASN A 114 -4.65 -9.02 -24.05
CA ASN A 114 -4.81 -7.80 -23.25
C ASN A 114 -6.28 -7.40 -23.00
N LEU A 115 -7.21 -8.00 -23.77
CA LEU A 115 -8.65 -7.79 -23.69
C LEU A 115 -9.37 -8.88 -22.88
N SER A 116 -8.72 -10.01 -22.60
CA SER A 116 -9.30 -11.09 -21.81
C SER A 116 -9.05 -10.86 -20.33
N GLU A 117 -9.94 -11.41 -19.51
CA GLU A 117 -9.80 -11.40 -18.05
C GLU A 117 -8.58 -12.22 -17.61
N PHE A 118 -8.02 -11.85 -16.45
CA PHE A 118 -6.97 -12.61 -15.80
C PHE A 118 -7.60 -13.81 -15.08
N LEU A 119 -7.16 -15.00 -15.45
CA LEU A 119 -7.56 -16.24 -14.79
C LEU A 119 -6.49 -16.64 -13.80
N LEU A 120 -6.90 -17.07 -12.60
CA LEU A 120 -5.99 -17.61 -11.61
C LEU A 120 -5.29 -18.86 -12.15
N GLU A 121 -3.97 -18.88 -12.06
CA GLU A 121 -3.18 -20.05 -12.40
C GLU A 121 -3.20 -20.99 -11.19
N ASN A 122 -4.03 -22.03 -11.28
CA ASN A 122 -4.15 -23.10 -10.26
C ASN A 122 -2.98 -24.08 -10.30
#